data_AF-A0A935J3J7-F1
#
_entry.id   AF-A0A935J3J7-F1
#
_cell.length_a   1.000
_cell.length_b   1.000
_cell.length_c   1.000
_cell.angle_alpha   90.00
_cell.angle_beta   90.00
_cell.angle_gamma   90.00
#
_symmetry.space_group_name_H-M   'P 1'
#
loop_
_entity.id
_entity.type
_entity.pdbx_description
1 polymer ?
#
loop_
_entity_poly.entity_id
_entity_poly.type
_entity_poly.pdbx_seq_one_letter_code
_entity_poly.pdbx_strand_id
1 'polypeptide(L)'
;MKKIFISVSILLLSGFLSAHTAIATPTTPLVPKRPDNWFNLDPTNDKVNGVSTEKAYKEFLQVRKSVPVIVAVLDSGVDWKHEDLSEVMWTNPGEIAGNGIDDDKNGYIDDIHGWNFLGGKDGKNVDAENLEMTRLYRKLKPKYEGKALTDFKSKQEKAEFKLYTAVKEDMASTRTKYESSYNQIKFLQEGMAKVEADIKAQQNVTDIKLENLEKYTPEEKAAKQVKMIVMMSMKQGKGSYEDFKNQLAEGSQQINPMIEVGLNPDVDPRTIVGDNYADSYEKFYGNADCKGPNSLHGTHVAGIIAAKRDNGIGMDGVAANVKIMAVRCVPNGDERDKDVANAIIYAVDNGAKILNMSFGKKYSWDKKCVDAAVKYAQSKGVLLMHAAGNDHLNIDEVTHYPTAKYEGKGVASNMITIGALSWKPDSMIAANFTNYGKKSIDLFAPGVDIYSTLPENEYKDLSGTSMATPVAAGVAAVLKSYYPTLTPEQIKKILVKSSVRTYKGKKVIKPGSKKGAKDRYVKFEELGKNAGIINLYEAIKLADKMNGFKG
;
A
#
# COMPACT_ATOMS: atom_id res chain seq x y z
N MET A 1 -18.57 8.26 -12.87
CA MET A 1 -18.74 7.32 -11.73
C MET A 1 -17.42 7.23 -11.00
N LYS A 2 -17.31 7.92 -9.87
CA LYS A 2 -16.05 8.04 -9.10
C LYS A 2 -15.87 6.79 -8.24
N LYS A 3 -14.82 6.01 -8.46
CA LYS A 3 -14.46 4.85 -7.65
C LYS A 3 -13.17 5.17 -6.90
N ILE A 4 -13.22 5.20 -5.57
CA ILE A 4 -12.07 5.52 -4.71
C ILE A 4 -11.89 4.37 -3.73
N PHE A 5 -10.75 3.71 -3.79
CA PHE A 5 -10.34 2.60 -2.91
C PHE A 5 -8.95 2.92 -2.36
N ILE A 6 -8.86 3.04 -1.04
CA ILE A 6 -7.60 3.12 -0.31
C ILE A 6 -7.65 2.02 0.75
N SER A 7 -6.48 1.44 1.03
CA SER A 7 -6.25 0.53 2.14
C SER A 7 -6.92 1.01 3.41
N VAL A 8 -7.45 0.08 4.20
CA VAL A 8 -8.09 0.40 5.47
C VAL A 8 -7.04 0.71 6.55
N SER A 9 -6.40 1.86 6.41
CA SER A 9 -6.20 2.71 7.56
C SER A 9 -7.46 3.56 7.67
N ILE A 10 -8.19 3.45 8.78
CA ILE A 10 -9.31 4.32 9.17
C ILE A 10 -8.75 5.75 9.36
N LEU A 11 -8.48 6.40 8.23
CA LEU A 11 -7.94 7.75 8.12
C LEU A 11 -9.06 8.75 7.81
N LEU A 12 -10.25 8.27 7.41
CA LEU A 12 -11.39 9.13 7.11
C LEU A 12 -12.06 9.72 8.36
N LEU A 13 -11.86 9.18 9.59
CA LEU A 13 -12.53 9.73 10.79
C LEU A 13 -11.67 9.97 12.03
N SER A 14 -10.48 9.39 12.16
CA SER A 14 -9.60 9.68 13.32
C SER A 14 -9.14 11.15 13.39
N GLY A 15 -9.12 11.84 12.24
CA GLY A 15 -8.80 13.26 12.15
C GLY A 15 -9.94 14.23 12.52
N PHE A 16 -11.19 13.77 12.64
CA PHE A 16 -12.34 14.67 12.83
C PHE A 16 -12.80 14.83 14.29
N LEU A 17 -12.50 13.89 15.20
CA LEU A 17 -13.05 13.93 16.58
C LEU A 17 -12.06 14.28 17.69
N SER A 18 -10.78 14.48 17.38
CA SER A 18 -9.78 14.87 18.40
C SER A 18 -9.68 16.39 18.60
N ALA A 19 -10.75 17.14 18.34
CA ALA A 19 -10.81 18.59 18.56
C ALA A 19 -11.93 18.96 19.53
N HIS A 20 -11.76 18.55 20.80
CA HIS A 20 -12.43 19.24 21.90
C HIS A 20 -11.40 20.12 22.61
N THR A 21 -11.81 21.37 22.83
CA THR A 21 -11.15 22.45 23.59
C THR A 21 -9.84 23.01 23.01
N ALA A 22 -9.96 23.91 22.03
CA ALA A 22 -9.25 25.20 22.01
C ALA A 22 -9.81 26.05 20.85
N ILE A 23 -10.52 27.13 21.18
CA ILE A 23 -10.74 28.23 20.23
C ILE A 23 -9.37 28.89 20.06
N ALA A 24 -8.66 28.54 18.98
CA ALA A 24 -7.48 29.26 18.56
C ALA A 24 -7.83 30.13 17.35
N THR A 25 -7.49 31.40 17.47
CA THR A 25 -7.58 32.43 16.43
C THR A 25 -6.86 31.99 15.13
N PRO A 26 -7.38 32.34 13.94
CA PRO A 26 -6.82 31.88 12.68
C PRO A 26 -5.66 32.79 12.26
N THR A 27 -4.44 32.40 12.61
CA THR A 27 -3.22 32.81 11.88
C THR A 27 -2.27 31.62 11.79
N THR A 28 -2.73 30.55 11.13
CA THR A 28 -1.78 29.52 10.69
C THR A 28 -1.18 29.99 9.36
N PRO A 29 0.15 30.05 9.21
CA PRO A 29 0.74 30.25 7.89
C PRO A 29 0.24 29.14 6.97
N LEU A 30 -0.05 29.47 5.72
CA LEU A 30 -0.27 28.49 4.66
C LEU A 30 0.80 27.40 4.77
N VAL A 31 0.41 26.17 5.07
CA VAL A 31 1.32 25.03 4.95
C VAL A 31 1.84 25.08 3.50
N PRO A 32 3.17 25.12 3.26
CA PRO A 32 3.68 25.22 1.91
C PRO A 32 3.06 24.13 1.06
N LYS A 33 2.46 24.48 -0.09
CA LYS A 33 1.97 23.46 -1.02
C LYS A 33 3.19 22.74 -1.57
N ARG A 34 3.31 21.43 -1.30
CA ARG A 34 4.37 20.62 -1.91
C ARG A 34 4.17 20.54 -3.43
N PRO A 35 5.26 20.40 -4.22
CA PRO A 35 5.15 20.03 -5.63
C PRO A 35 4.47 18.66 -5.80
N ASP A 36 3.76 18.45 -6.92
CA ASP A 36 3.10 17.17 -7.20
C ASP A 36 4.12 16.03 -7.37
N ASN A 37 5.24 16.33 -8.04
CA ASN A 37 6.36 15.42 -8.27
C ASN A 37 7.42 15.41 -7.15
N TRP A 38 7.10 15.89 -5.94
CA TRP A 38 8.10 16.09 -4.87
C TRP A 38 8.95 14.86 -4.53
N PHE A 39 8.41 13.65 -4.73
CA PHE A 39 9.12 12.41 -4.47
C PHE A 39 10.31 12.20 -5.41
N ASN A 40 10.30 12.80 -6.61
CA ASN A 40 11.40 12.78 -7.57
C ASN A 40 12.44 13.90 -7.35
N LEU A 41 12.14 14.88 -6.50
CA LEU A 41 12.97 16.07 -6.30
C LEU A 41 14.15 15.84 -5.35
N ASP A 42 15.08 16.80 -5.33
CA ASP A 42 16.32 16.75 -4.57
C ASP A 42 16.23 17.51 -3.23
N PRO A 43 16.64 16.89 -2.10
CA PRO A 43 16.59 17.55 -0.79
C PRO A 43 17.38 18.87 -0.68
N THR A 44 18.49 19.00 -1.40
CA THR A 44 19.35 20.17 -1.34
C THR A 44 18.83 21.29 -2.23
N ASN A 45 18.45 20.96 -3.46
CA ASN A 45 18.01 21.94 -4.46
C ASN A 45 16.56 22.40 -4.22
N ASP A 46 15.66 21.46 -3.96
CA ASP A 46 14.20 21.69 -3.97
C ASP A 46 13.60 21.81 -2.57
N LYS A 47 14.40 21.60 -1.52
CA LYS A 47 14.01 21.70 -0.10
C LYS A 47 12.88 20.74 0.32
N VAL A 48 12.70 19.65 -0.43
CA VAL A 48 11.78 18.55 -0.11
C VAL A 48 12.54 17.22 -0.07
N ASN A 49 12.17 16.31 0.83
CA ASN A 49 12.91 15.06 1.03
C ASN A 49 12.55 13.98 0.00
N GLY A 50 12.69 14.30 -1.29
CA GLY A 50 12.57 13.36 -2.42
C GLY A 50 13.82 12.50 -2.62
N VAL A 51 13.81 11.66 -3.66
CA VAL A 51 14.88 10.69 -3.94
C VAL A 51 15.90 11.17 -5.00
N SER A 52 15.87 12.45 -5.38
CA SER A 52 16.77 13.05 -6.38
C SER A 52 16.73 12.38 -7.76
N THR A 53 15.55 11.89 -8.18
CA THR A 53 15.33 11.26 -9.49
C THR A 53 15.64 12.23 -10.63
N GLU A 54 15.03 13.42 -10.61
CA GLU A 54 15.18 14.41 -11.69
C GLU A 54 16.64 14.81 -11.89
N LYS A 55 17.33 15.06 -10.77
CA LYS A 55 18.75 15.39 -10.75
C LYS A 55 19.61 14.25 -11.31
N ALA A 56 19.31 13.00 -10.94
CA ALA A 56 20.03 11.83 -11.44
C ALA A 56 19.87 11.68 -12.96
N TYR A 57 18.66 11.83 -13.51
CA TYR A 57 18.46 11.78 -14.95
C TYR A 57 19.25 12.85 -15.66
N LYS A 58 19.12 14.10 -15.21
CA LYS A 58 19.77 15.27 -15.79
C LYS A 58 21.30 15.17 -15.79
N GLU A 59 21.91 14.73 -14.68
CA GLU A 59 23.36 14.80 -14.51
C GLU A 59 24.11 13.51 -14.86
N PHE A 60 23.48 12.33 -14.72
CA PHE A 60 24.17 11.04 -14.91
C PHE A 60 23.63 10.20 -16.06
N LEU A 61 22.32 10.20 -16.31
CA LEU A 61 21.70 9.12 -17.08
C LEU A 61 21.40 9.45 -18.54
N GLN A 62 21.35 10.73 -18.93
CA GLN A 62 20.98 11.15 -20.30
C GLN A 62 21.81 10.49 -21.41
N VAL A 63 23.10 10.29 -21.17
CA VAL A 63 24.05 9.75 -22.18
C VAL A 63 24.42 8.28 -21.93
N ARG A 64 23.92 7.67 -20.85
CA ARG A 64 24.28 6.30 -20.49
C ARG A 64 23.32 5.32 -21.13
N LYS A 65 23.87 4.20 -21.61
CA LYS A 65 23.05 3.07 -22.09
C LYS A 65 22.42 2.36 -20.89
N SER A 66 21.16 1.96 -21.06
CA SER A 66 20.40 1.18 -20.08
C SER A 66 19.70 0.02 -20.78
N VAL A 67 19.34 -1.02 -20.01
CA VAL A 67 18.58 -2.16 -20.52
C VAL A 67 17.18 -2.21 -19.88
N PRO A 68 16.14 -2.64 -20.62
CA PRO A 68 14.81 -2.79 -20.04
C PRO A 68 14.81 -3.74 -18.84
N VAL A 69 14.15 -3.34 -17.76
CA VAL A 69 13.97 -4.16 -16.55
C VAL A 69 12.49 -4.44 -16.31
N ILE A 70 12.13 -5.70 -16.18
CA ILE A 70 10.77 -6.08 -15.77
C ILE A 70 10.64 -5.91 -14.25
N VAL A 71 9.69 -5.08 -13.84
CA VAL A 71 9.26 -4.89 -12.46
C VAL A 71 7.84 -5.43 -12.32
N ALA A 72 7.66 -6.45 -11.49
CA ALA A 72 6.33 -6.98 -11.24
C ALA A 72 5.66 -6.23 -10.07
N VAL A 73 4.44 -5.79 -10.28
CA VAL A 73 3.56 -5.19 -9.28
C VAL A 73 2.64 -6.28 -8.77
N LEU A 74 2.96 -6.83 -7.60
CA LEU A 74 2.15 -7.83 -6.91
C LEU A 74 1.15 -7.09 -6.03
N ASP A 75 -0.09 -6.96 -6.51
CA ASP A 75 -1.05 -6.00 -5.95
C ASP A 75 -2.51 -6.38 -6.25
N SER A 76 -3.43 -5.41 -6.20
CA SER A 76 -4.86 -5.55 -6.53
C SER A 76 -5.13 -5.54 -8.04
N GLY A 77 -4.09 -5.60 -8.88
CA GLY A 77 -4.23 -5.48 -10.32
C GLY A 77 -3.94 -4.07 -10.83
N VAL A 78 -3.70 -3.97 -12.12
CA VAL A 78 -3.23 -2.75 -12.79
C VAL A 78 -4.13 -2.47 -13.99
N ASP A 79 -4.56 -1.23 -14.15
CA ASP A 79 -5.22 -0.78 -15.38
C ASP A 79 -4.17 -0.60 -16.48
N TRP A 80 -3.84 -1.71 -17.14
CA TRP A 80 -2.82 -1.76 -18.19
C TRP A 80 -3.16 -0.91 -19.42
N LYS A 81 -4.41 -0.43 -19.54
CA LYS A 81 -4.86 0.48 -20.61
C LYS A 81 -4.64 1.96 -20.28
N HIS A 82 -4.22 2.28 -19.06
CA HIS A 82 -4.01 3.67 -18.64
C HIS A 82 -3.06 4.40 -19.60
N GLU A 83 -3.38 5.63 -19.97
CA GLU A 83 -2.64 6.40 -20.98
C GLU A 83 -1.15 6.55 -20.64
N ASP A 84 -0.84 6.73 -19.37
CA ASP A 84 0.54 6.85 -18.86
C ASP A 84 1.27 5.51 -18.64
N LEU A 85 0.57 4.37 -18.72
CA LEU A 85 1.12 3.04 -18.42
C LEU A 85 1.18 2.11 -19.63
N SER A 86 0.27 2.26 -20.59
CA SER A 86 0.09 1.32 -21.70
C SER A 86 1.38 1.01 -22.46
N GLU A 87 2.25 2.01 -22.66
CA GLU A 87 3.54 1.84 -23.34
C GLU A 87 4.63 1.18 -22.49
N VAL A 88 4.48 1.17 -21.17
CA VAL A 88 5.43 0.57 -20.23
C VAL A 88 4.93 -0.75 -19.67
N MET A 89 3.78 -1.28 -20.10
CA MET A 89 3.35 -2.62 -19.72
C MET A 89 4.27 -3.68 -20.33
N TRP A 90 4.64 -4.67 -19.52
CA TRP A 90 5.25 -5.91 -19.99
C TRP A 90 4.23 -6.66 -20.84
N THR A 91 4.68 -7.23 -21.96
CA THR A 91 3.88 -8.12 -22.80
C THR A 91 4.60 -9.45 -22.85
N ASN A 92 3.93 -10.55 -22.51
CA ASN A 92 4.51 -11.88 -22.61
C ASN A 92 4.87 -12.16 -24.09
N PRO A 93 6.16 -12.29 -24.45
CA PRO A 93 6.55 -12.55 -25.83
C PRO A 93 6.21 -13.97 -26.29
N GLY A 94 5.83 -14.86 -25.36
CA GLY A 94 5.46 -16.24 -25.63
C GLY A 94 4.00 -16.45 -26.02
N GLU A 95 3.13 -15.45 -25.83
CA GLU A 95 1.68 -15.58 -25.95
C GLU A 95 1.08 -14.84 -27.16
N ILE A 96 0.01 -15.40 -27.72
CA ILE A 96 -0.83 -14.75 -28.72
C ILE A 96 -2.14 -14.31 -28.06
N ALA A 97 -2.30 -13.00 -27.89
CA ALA A 97 -3.43 -12.41 -27.17
C ALA A 97 -4.82 -12.91 -27.64
N GLY A 98 -5.55 -13.55 -26.73
CA GLY A 98 -6.97 -13.87 -26.85
C GLY A 98 -7.26 -15.11 -27.69
N ASN A 99 -6.28 -16.01 -27.87
CA ASN A 99 -6.49 -17.26 -28.60
C ASN A 99 -7.00 -18.41 -27.69
N GLY A 100 -7.02 -18.22 -26.36
CA GLY A 100 -7.47 -19.22 -25.40
C GLY A 100 -6.50 -20.39 -25.23
N ILE A 101 -5.24 -20.23 -25.63
CA ILE A 101 -4.18 -21.25 -25.59
C ILE A 101 -3.03 -20.73 -24.72
N ASP A 102 -2.41 -21.65 -23.99
CA ASP A 102 -1.11 -21.42 -23.32
C ASP A 102 -0.01 -21.73 -24.35
N ASP A 103 0.40 -20.71 -25.10
CA ASP A 103 1.29 -20.82 -26.26
C ASP A 103 2.73 -21.13 -25.84
N ASP A 104 3.16 -20.56 -24.72
CA ASP A 104 4.51 -20.74 -24.17
C ASP A 104 4.63 -21.96 -23.23
N LYS A 105 3.48 -22.57 -22.88
CA LYS A 105 3.34 -23.77 -22.03
C LYS A 105 3.84 -23.54 -20.60
N ASN A 106 3.71 -22.31 -20.10
CA ASN A 106 4.07 -21.94 -18.73
C ASN A 106 2.96 -22.28 -17.71
N GLY A 107 1.79 -22.71 -18.18
CA GLY A 107 0.62 -23.08 -17.39
C GLY A 107 -0.42 -21.97 -17.19
N TYR A 108 -0.28 -20.83 -17.88
CA TYR A 108 -1.09 -19.62 -17.71
C TYR A 108 -1.60 -19.10 -19.07
N ILE A 109 -2.79 -19.55 -19.45
CA ILE A 109 -3.44 -19.19 -20.74
C ILE A 109 -3.65 -17.68 -20.87
N ASP A 110 -3.17 -17.08 -21.96
CA ASP A 110 -3.37 -15.68 -22.33
C ASP A 110 -2.83 -14.68 -21.26
N ASP A 111 -1.69 -14.98 -20.60
CA ASP A 111 -1.11 -14.14 -19.55
C ASP A 111 -0.35 -12.89 -20.09
N ILE A 112 -0.99 -12.16 -21.00
CA ILE A 112 -0.38 -11.11 -21.84
C ILE A 112 0.34 -10.02 -21.05
N HIS A 113 -0.27 -9.47 -20.01
CA HIS A 113 0.34 -8.39 -19.19
C HIS A 113 0.66 -8.83 -17.76
N GLY A 114 0.46 -10.13 -17.48
CA GLY A 114 0.58 -10.73 -16.16
C GLY A 114 -0.63 -11.63 -15.83
N TRP A 115 -0.81 -11.94 -14.55
CA TRP A 115 -1.73 -12.98 -14.10
C TRP A 115 -2.55 -12.58 -12.87
N ASN A 116 -3.74 -13.18 -12.71
CA ASN A 116 -4.62 -12.97 -11.58
C ASN A 116 -4.91 -14.26 -10.80
N PHE A 117 -4.30 -14.39 -9.63
CA PHE A 117 -4.49 -15.51 -8.69
C PHE A 117 -5.81 -15.45 -7.90
N LEU A 118 -6.58 -14.37 -8.07
CA LEU A 118 -7.90 -14.17 -7.46
C LEU A 118 -9.04 -14.41 -8.46
N GLY A 119 -8.70 -14.92 -9.64
CA GLY A 119 -9.62 -15.20 -10.74
C GLY A 119 -10.11 -16.65 -10.77
N GLY A 120 -11.37 -16.83 -11.16
CA GLY A 120 -11.96 -18.10 -11.54
C GLY A 120 -11.83 -18.35 -13.04
N LYS A 121 -11.88 -19.64 -13.42
CA LYS A 121 -11.89 -20.06 -14.84
C LYS A 121 -13.11 -19.55 -15.62
N ASP A 122 -14.16 -19.15 -14.93
CA ASP A 122 -15.37 -18.56 -15.51
C ASP A 122 -15.26 -17.04 -15.73
N GLY A 123 -14.06 -16.46 -15.53
CA GLY A 123 -13.80 -15.03 -15.66
C GLY A 123 -14.27 -14.19 -14.48
N LYS A 124 -14.90 -14.78 -13.46
CA LYS A 124 -15.22 -14.05 -12.22
C LYS A 124 -13.97 -13.85 -11.38
N ASN A 125 -13.98 -12.80 -10.57
CA ASN A 125 -12.86 -12.47 -9.70
C ASN A 125 -13.33 -12.26 -8.27
N VAL A 126 -12.53 -12.74 -7.30
CA VAL A 126 -12.67 -12.36 -5.90
C VAL A 126 -12.30 -10.89 -5.77
N ASP A 127 -13.26 -10.07 -5.37
CA ASP A 127 -13.00 -8.69 -4.94
C ASP A 127 -12.79 -8.65 -3.42
N ALA A 128 -13.85 -8.86 -2.65
CA ALA A 128 -13.79 -8.96 -1.19
C ALA A 128 -13.37 -10.37 -0.73
N GLU A 129 -12.50 -10.43 0.27
CA GLU A 129 -11.97 -11.68 0.83
C GLU A 129 -11.92 -11.61 2.37
N ASN A 130 -11.99 -12.77 3.02
CA ASN A 130 -11.78 -12.87 4.46
C ASN A 130 -10.37 -12.41 4.86
N LEU A 131 -10.28 -11.67 5.97
CA LEU A 131 -9.01 -11.44 6.66
C LEU A 131 -8.40 -12.79 7.11
N GLU A 132 -7.09 -12.86 7.25
CA GLU A 132 -6.39 -14.07 7.68
C GLU A 132 -6.82 -14.48 9.09
N MET A 133 -7.07 -13.50 9.97
CA MET A 133 -7.63 -13.78 11.30
C MET A 133 -9.00 -14.47 11.24
N THR A 134 -9.84 -14.11 10.27
CA THR A 134 -11.18 -14.69 10.07
C THR A 134 -11.07 -16.14 9.60
N ARG A 135 -10.14 -16.41 8.66
CA ARG A 135 -9.85 -17.76 8.16
C ARG A 135 -9.29 -18.67 9.24
N LEU A 136 -8.34 -18.16 10.04
CA LEU A 136 -7.80 -18.86 11.21
C LEU A 136 -8.87 -19.11 12.26
N TYR A 137 -9.71 -18.12 12.58
CA TYR A 137 -10.83 -18.27 13.50
C TYR A 137 -11.79 -19.36 13.03
N ARG A 138 -12.22 -19.33 11.76
CA ARG A 138 -13.10 -20.33 11.14
C ARG A 138 -12.54 -21.74 11.28
N LYS A 139 -11.25 -21.95 11.00
CA LYS A 139 -10.59 -23.26 11.14
C LYS A 139 -10.51 -23.73 12.58
N LEU A 140 -10.13 -22.84 13.50
CA LEU A 140 -9.77 -23.21 14.87
C LEU A 140 -10.99 -23.30 15.80
N LYS A 141 -12.06 -22.54 15.51
CA LYS A 141 -13.29 -22.49 16.31
C LYS A 141 -13.88 -23.88 16.64
N PRO A 142 -14.08 -24.82 15.69
CA PRO A 142 -14.65 -26.13 16.00
C PRO A 142 -13.83 -26.93 17.04
N LYS A 143 -12.52 -26.71 17.10
CA LYS A 143 -11.62 -27.43 18.01
C LYS A 143 -11.54 -26.80 19.41
N TYR A 144 -11.68 -25.48 19.50
CA TYR A 144 -11.27 -24.70 20.67
C TYR A 144 -12.36 -23.86 21.35
N GLU A 145 -13.51 -23.64 20.72
CA GLU A 145 -14.62 -22.91 21.34
C GLU A 145 -15.07 -23.60 22.65
N GLY A 146 -15.25 -22.80 23.71
CA GLY A 146 -15.68 -23.29 25.02
C GLY A 146 -14.62 -24.03 25.85
N LYS A 147 -13.36 -24.12 25.38
CA LYS A 147 -12.26 -24.80 26.09
C LYS A 147 -11.32 -23.81 26.80
N ALA A 148 -10.56 -24.32 27.75
CA ALA A 148 -9.50 -23.62 28.46
C ALA A 148 -8.10 -24.16 28.11
N LEU A 149 -7.05 -23.35 28.31
CA LEU A 149 -5.66 -23.77 28.03
C LEU A 149 -5.25 -25.04 28.80
N THR A 150 -5.84 -25.26 29.97
CA THR A 150 -5.62 -26.43 30.84
C THR A 150 -6.14 -27.73 30.24
N ASP A 151 -7.04 -27.68 29.26
CA ASP A 151 -7.65 -28.85 28.63
C ASP A 151 -6.70 -29.56 27.66
N PHE A 152 -5.60 -28.90 27.28
CA PHE A 152 -4.66 -29.41 26.30
C PHE A 152 -3.36 -29.86 26.96
N LYS A 153 -2.85 -31.01 26.53
CA LYS A 153 -1.58 -31.56 27.05
C LYS A 153 -0.40 -31.24 26.14
N SER A 154 -0.59 -31.32 24.82
CA SER A 154 0.51 -31.12 23.87
C SER A 154 0.92 -29.65 23.76
N LYS A 155 2.22 -29.41 23.52
CA LYS A 155 2.74 -28.06 23.26
C LYS A 155 2.12 -27.43 22.02
N GLN A 156 1.83 -28.24 21.00
CA GLN A 156 1.21 -27.80 19.75
C GLN A 156 -0.23 -27.33 19.98
N GLU A 157 -1.07 -28.12 20.64
CA GLU A 157 -2.45 -27.71 20.90
C GLU A 157 -2.52 -26.47 21.79
N LYS A 158 -1.60 -26.33 22.74
CA LYS A 158 -1.50 -25.10 23.55
C LYS A 158 -1.11 -23.88 22.70
N ALA A 159 -0.25 -24.05 21.70
CA ALA A 159 0.13 -22.97 20.78
C ALA A 159 -1.03 -22.60 19.85
N GLU A 160 -1.72 -23.61 19.28
CA GLU A 160 -2.91 -23.42 18.45
C GLU A 160 -4.06 -22.78 19.25
N PHE A 161 -4.28 -23.17 20.50
CA PHE A 161 -5.28 -22.53 21.38
C PHE A 161 -4.93 -21.07 21.66
N LYS A 162 -3.66 -20.75 21.96
CA LYS A 162 -3.22 -19.36 22.13
C LYS A 162 -3.43 -18.53 20.86
N LEU A 163 -3.15 -19.09 19.69
CA LEU A 163 -3.43 -18.44 18.41
C LEU A 163 -4.94 -18.20 18.26
N TYR A 164 -5.76 -19.21 18.52
CA TYR A 164 -7.23 -19.11 18.48
C TYR A 164 -7.76 -17.99 19.39
N THR A 165 -7.31 -17.93 20.66
CA THR A 165 -7.71 -16.86 21.58
C THR A 165 -7.31 -15.49 21.05
N ALA A 166 -6.07 -15.34 20.57
CA ALA A 166 -5.59 -14.08 20.02
C ALA A 166 -6.37 -13.64 18.77
N VAL A 167 -6.62 -14.53 17.80
CA VAL A 167 -7.39 -14.17 16.60
C VAL A 167 -8.86 -13.88 16.93
N LYS A 168 -9.45 -14.56 17.92
CA LYS A 168 -10.82 -14.29 18.36
C LYS A 168 -10.95 -12.89 18.95
N GLU A 169 -10.03 -12.52 19.83
CA GLU A 169 -9.98 -11.18 20.46
C GLU A 169 -9.72 -10.08 19.41
N ASP A 170 -8.73 -10.29 18.53
CA ASP A 170 -8.39 -9.36 17.46
C ASP A 170 -9.56 -9.18 16.49
N MET A 171 -10.22 -10.26 16.07
CA MET A 171 -11.36 -10.20 15.15
C MET A 171 -12.53 -9.45 15.78
N ALA A 172 -12.84 -9.68 17.06
CA ALA A 172 -13.89 -8.96 17.77
C ALA A 172 -13.57 -7.46 17.93
N SER A 173 -12.34 -7.14 18.30
CA SER A 173 -11.86 -5.75 18.41
C SER A 173 -11.90 -5.03 17.06
N THR A 174 -11.43 -5.70 16.01
CA THR A 174 -11.40 -5.18 14.64
C THR A 174 -12.82 -4.95 14.13
N ARG A 175 -13.75 -5.90 14.33
CA ARG A 175 -15.17 -5.72 13.99
C ARG A 175 -15.79 -4.52 14.69
N THR A 176 -15.59 -4.38 16.00
CA THR A 176 -16.10 -3.23 16.77
C THR A 176 -15.59 -1.91 16.19
N LYS A 177 -14.31 -1.83 15.80
CA LYS A 177 -13.69 -0.65 15.19
C LYS A 177 -14.33 -0.29 13.85
N TYR A 178 -14.54 -1.28 12.98
CA TYR A 178 -15.17 -1.07 11.67
C TYR A 178 -16.65 -0.70 11.80
N GLU A 179 -17.42 -1.41 12.61
CA GLU A 179 -18.83 -1.12 12.84
C GLU A 179 -19.03 0.28 13.44
N SER A 180 -18.18 0.68 14.41
CA SER A 180 -18.22 2.04 14.96
C SER A 180 -17.95 3.10 13.90
N SER A 181 -16.95 2.86 13.03
CA SER A 181 -16.62 3.78 11.93
C SER A 181 -17.74 3.84 10.90
N TYR A 182 -18.32 2.70 10.53
CA TYR A 182 -19.44 2.60 9.61
C TYR A 182 -20.69 3.31 10.14
N ASN A 183 -21.05 3.08 11.40
CA ASN A 183 -22.18 3.75 12.06
C ASN A 183 -21.97 5.28 12.11
N GLN A 184 -20.73 5.73 12.26
CA GLN A 184 -20.42 7.14 12.22
C GLN A 184 -20.56 7.75 10.82
N ILE A 185 -20.11 7.05 9.79
CA ILE A 185 -20.32 7.48 8.39
C ILE A 185 -21.82 7.53 8.09
N LYS A 186 -22.57 6.49 8.47
CA LYS A 186 -24.02 6.43 8.30
C LYS A 186 -24.72 7.60 9.00
N PHE A 187 -24.36 7.89 10.25
CA PHE A 187 -24.86 9.06 10.98
C PHE A 187 -24.62 10.37 10.23
N LEU A 188 -23.41 10.56 9.68
CA LEU A 188 -23.09 11.75 8.88
C LEU A 188 -23.88 11.79 7.57
N GLN A 189 -24.02 10.68 6.86
CA GLN A 189 -24.77 10.59 5.61
C GLN A 189 -26.26 10.92 5.81
N GLU A 190 -26.89 10.30 6.80
CA GLU A 190 -28.31 10.54 7.13
C GLU A 190 -28.54 11.99 7.58
N GLY A 191 -27.68 12.50 8.47
CA GLY A 191 -27.78 13.89 8.91
C GLY A 191 -27.48 14.89 7.81
N MET A 192 -26.58 14.58 6.87
CA MET A 192 -26.32 15.42 5.70
C MET A 192 -27.53 15.45 4.79
N ALA A 193 -28.13 14.31 4.47
CA ALA A 193 -29.34 14.25 3.64
C ALA A 193 -30.47 15.10 4.25
N LYS A 194 -30.62 15.07 5.58
CA LYS A 194 -31.59 15.93 6.29
C LYS A 194 -31.24 17.42 6.20
N VAL A 195 -29.99 17.80 6.49
CA VAL A 195 -29.51 19.19 6.38
C VAL A 195 -29.68 19.72 4.94
N GLU A 196 -29.34 18.90 3.94
CA GLU A 196 -29.49 19.23 2.53
C GLU A 196 -30.96 19.49 2.18
N ALA A 197 -31.87 18.60 2.57
CA ALA A 197 -33.30 18.75 2.33
C ALA A 197 -33.87 20.02 2.97
N ASP A 198 -33.53 20.30 4.23
CA ASP A 198 -34.02 21.48 4.94
C ASP A 198 -33.50 22.78 4.32
N ILE A 199 -32.21 22.85 3.95
CA ILE A 199 -31.64 24.02 3.31
C ILE A 199 -32.28 24.28 1.95
N LYS A 200 -32.46 23.23 1.14
CA LYS A 200 -33.11 23.34 -0.17
C LYS A 200 -34.54 23.88 -0.03
N ALA A 201 -35.29 23.40 0.96
CA ALA A 201 -36.65 23.86 1.23
C ALA A 201 -36.72 25.31 1.76
N GLN A 202 -35.81 25.70 2.67
CA GLN A 202 -35.85 27.02 3.32
C GLN A 202 -35.22 28.14 2.51
N GLN A 203 -34.21 27.81 1.69
CA GLN A 203 -33.37 28.81 1.01
C GLN A 203 -33.53 28.79 -0.52
N ASN A 204 -34.33 27.86 -1.07
CA ASN A 204 -34.58 27.72 -2.50
C ASN A 204 -33.29 27.64 -3.33
N VAL A 205 -32.37 26.76 -2.92
CA VAL A 205 -31.10 26.52 -3.60
C VAL A 205 -31.02 25.09 -4.12
N THR A 206 -30.24 24.87 -5.17
CA THR A 206 -29.97 23.53 -5.72
C THR A 206 -28.66 22.95 -5.18
N ASP A 207 -27.68 23.81 -4.91
CA ASP A 207 -26.34 23.45 -4.41
C ASP A 207 -26.10 24.03 -3.02
N ILE A 208 -25.48 23.24 -2.16
CA ILE A 208 -25.17 23.65 -0.79
C ILE A 208 -23.77 24.27 -0.72
N LYS A 209 -23.71 25.57 -0.47
CA LYS A 209 -22.46 26.31 -0.20
C LYS A 209 -22.29 26.57 1.30
N LEU A 210 -21.08 27.01 1.66
CA LEU A 210 -20.76 27.36 3.05
C LEU A 210 -21.73 28.38 3.63
N GLU A 211 -22.06 29.42 2.85
CA GLU A 211 -23.00 30.48 3.24
C GLU A 211 -24.39 29.94 3.58
N ASN A 212 -24.85 28.91 2.86
CA ASN A 212 -26.15 28.30 3.11
C ASN A 212 -26.16 27.56 4.46
N LEU A 213 -25.09 26.82 4.74
CA LEU A 213 -24.90 26.15 6.03
C LEU A 213 -24.82 27.16 7.16
N GLU A 214 -24.13 28.29 6.98
CA GLU A 214 -24.00 29.33 8.01
C GLU A 214 -25.36 29.92 8.40
N LYS A 215 -26.21 30.21 7.42
CA LYS A 215 -27.57 30.78 7.61
C LYS A 215 -28.59 29.77 8.14
N TYR A 216 -28.38 28.48 7.91
CA TYR A 216 -29.31 27.43 8.32
C TYR A 216 -29.22 27.12 9.82
N THR A 217 -30.33 27.16 10.57
CA THR A 217 -30.35 26.83 12.00
C THR A 217 -31.21 25.59 12.25
N PRO A 218 -30.60 24.39 12.35
CA PRO A 218 -31.35 23.16 12.62
C PRO A 218 -31.93 23.17 14.03
N GLU A 219 -33.13 22.60 14.22
CA GLU A 219 -33.74 22.38 15.54
C GLU A 219 -33.15 21.14 16.23
N GLU A 220 -33.04 20.05 15.47
CA GLU A 220 -32.58 18.74 15.94
C GLU A 220 -31.08 18.74 16.31
N LYS A 221 -30.76 18.07 17.43
CA LYS A 221 -29.38 17.95 17.93
C LYS A 221 -28.45 17.27 16.92
N ALA A 222 -28.93 16.24 16.22
CA ALA A 222 -28.15 15.52 15.21
C ALA A 222 -27.77 16.43 14.03
N ALA A 223 -28.74 17.16 13.47
CA ALA A 223 -28.50 18.11 12.38
C ALA A 223 -27.58 19.27 12.80
N LYS A 224 -27.65 19.75 14.04
CA LYS A 224 -26.68 20.73 14.60
C LYS A 224 -25.25 20.19 14.55
N GLN A 225 -25.05 18.95 14.99
CA GLN A 225 -23.74 18.31 15.00
C GLN A 225 -23.20 18.10 13.58
N VAL A 226 -24.02 17.60 12.66
CA VAL A 226 -23.61 17.37 11.26
C VAL A 226 -23.28 18.69 10.57
N LYS A 227 -24.13 19.72 10.71
CA LYS A 227 -23.83 21.08 10.21
C LYS A 227 -22.45 21.54 10.67
N MET A 228 -22.15 21.41 11.97
CA MET A 228 -20.87 21.85 12.53
C MET A 228 -19.68 21.12 11.91
N ILE A 229 -19.76 19.78 11.78
CA ILE A 229 -18.69 18.95 11.21
C ILE A 229 -18.42 19.33 9.75
N VAL A 230 -19.47 19.40 8.93
CA VAL A 230 -19.35 19.73 7.50
C VAL A 230 -18.83 21.16 7.32
N MET A 231 -19.37 22.13 8.07
CA MET A 231 -18.94 23.52 8.03
C MET A 231 -17.47 23.67 8.45
N MET A 232 -17.01 22.96 9.48
CA MET A 232 -15.59 22.96 9.87
C MET A 232 -14.70 22.37 8.78
N SER A 233 -15.13 21.29 8.13
CA SER A 233 -14.40 20.70 7.00
C SER A 233 -14.22 21.71 5.86
N MET A 234 -15.30 22.36 5.44
CA MET A 234 -15.29 23.38 4.38
C MET A 234 -14.43 24.60 4.75
N LYS A 235 -14.53 25.09 6.00
CA LYS A 235 -13.70 26.21 6.49
C LYS A 235 -12.21 25.89 6.55
N GLN A 236 -11.86 24.62 6.70
CA GLN A 236 -10.47 24.14 6.64
C GLN A 236 -9.96 23.92 5.21
N GLY A 237 -10.77 24.24 4.19
CA GLY A 237 -10.40 24.04 2.79
C GLY A 237 -10.37 22.57 2.36
N LYS A 238 -11.05 21.67 3.09
CA LYS A 238 -11.07 20.22 2.81
C LYS A 238 -12.06 19.80 1.72
N GLY A 239 -12.47 20.74 0.86
CA GLY A 239 -13.42 20.51 -0.23
C GLY A 239 -14.80 21.13 0.00
N SER A 240 -15.65 20.95 -1.01
CA SER A 240 -17.05 21.39 -1.01
C SER A 240 -17.96 20.45 -0.20
N TYR A 241 -19.23 20.84 -0.04
CA TYR A 241 -20.25 19.97 0.55
C TYR A 241 -20.37 18.64 -0.21
N GLU A 242 -20.34 18.71 -1.54
CA GLU A 242 -20.44 17.55 -2.42
C GLU A 242 -19.18 16.67 -2.35
N ASP A 243 -17.99 17.26 -2.24
CA ASP A 243 -16.76 16.48 -2.01
C ASP A 243 -16.84 15.71 -0.69
N PHE A 244 -17.35 16.33 0.38
CA PHE A 244 -17.53 15.66 1.66
C PHE A 244 -18.55 14.52 1.58
N LYS A 245 -19.67 14.73 0.88
CA LYS A 245 -20.69 13.70 0.64
C LYS A 245 -20.11 12.50 -0.12
N ASN A 246 -19.33 12.76 -1.16
CA ASN A 246 -18.65 11.72 -1.94
C ASN A 246 -17.63 10.96 -1.08
N GLN A 247 -16.82 11.65 -0.26
CA GLN A 247 -15.88 11.01 0.68
C GLN A 247 -16.58 10.06 1.66
N LEU A 248 -17.77 10.42 2.17
CA LEU A 248 -18.55 9.54 3.03
C LEU A 248 -19.07 8.30 2.28
N ALA A 249 -19.57 8.48 1.05
CA ALA A 249 -20.03 7.37 0.22
C ALA A 249 -18.91 6.37 -0.08
N GLU A 250 -17.73 6.88 -0.43
CA GLU A 250 -16.51 6.09 -0.65
C GLU A 250 -16.10 5.35 0.63
N GLY A 251 -16.10 6.04 1.78
CA GLY A 251 -15.80 5.42 3.07
C GLY A 251 -16.74 4.26 3.42
N SER A 252 -18.05 4.41 3.18
CA SER A 252 -19.03 3.32 3.37
C SER A 252 -18.76 2.14 2.43
N GLN A 253 -18.46 2.40 1.16
CA GLN A 253 -18.17 1.36 0.17
C GLN A 253 -16.89 0.59 0.47
N GLN A 254 -15.91 1.20 1.14
CA GLN A 254 -14.68 0.54 1.57
C GLN A 254 -14.87 -0.29 2.84
N ILE A 255 -15.60 0.23 3.82
CA ILE A 255 -15.75 -0.42 5.13
C ILE A 255 -16.75 -1.58 5.08
N ASN A 256 -17.84 -1.44 4.31
CA ASN A 256 -18.91 -2.44 4.29
C ASN A 256 -18.42 -3.85 3.90
N PRO A 257 -17.61 -4.04 2.83
CA PRO A 257 -17.08 -5.37 2.51
C PRO A 257 -16.20 -5.97 3.60
N MET A 258 -15.48 -5.15 4.38
CA MET A 258 -14.67 -5.65 5.50
C MET A 258 -15.53 -6.22 6.62
N ILE A 259 -16.72 -5.66 6.87
CA ILE A 259 -17.65 -6.15 7.89
C ILE A 259 -18.37 -7.40 7.36
N GLU A 260 -18.98 -7.29 6.17
CA GLU A 260 -19.88 -8.30 5.63
C GLU A 260 -19.16 -9.55 5.11
N VAL A 261 -17.91 -9.40 4.64
CA VAL A 261 -17.09 -10.48 4.08
C VAL A 261 -15.80 -10.63 4.88
N GLY A 262 -15.01 -9.57 5.03
CA GLY A 262 -13.66 -9.63 5.63
C GLY A 262 -13.63 -10.27 7.02
N LEU A 263 -14.56 -9.89 7.88
CA LEU A 263 -14.69 -10.33 9.27
C LEU A 263 -15.82 -11.34 9.49
N ASN A 264 -16.40 -11.86 8.41
CA ASN A 264 -17.52 -12.79 8.48
C ASN A 264 -17.02 -14.24 8.27
N PRO A 265 -16.96 -15.07 9.33
CA PRO A 265 -16.50 -16.44 9.21
C PRO A 265 -17.49 -17.34 8.44
N ASP A 266 -18.73 -16.92 8.25
CA ASP A 266 -19.75 -17.72 7.58
C ASP A 266 -19.76 -17.50 6.06
N VAL A 267 -18.95 -16.57 5.55
CA VAL A 267 -18.80 -16.27 4.12
C VAL A 267 -17.42 -16.71 3.64
N ASP A 268 -17.36 -17.49 2.56
CA ASP A 268 -16.12 -17.88 1.90
C ASP A 268 -16.16 -17.56 0.39
N PRO A 269 -15.59 -16.42 -0.04
CA PRO A 269 -15.61 -16.02 -1.45
C PRO A 269 -14.63 -16.85 -2.30
N ARG A 270 -13.78 -17.69 -1.69
CA ARG A 270 -12.73 -18.42 -2.41
C ARG A 270 -13.27 -19.45 -3.41
N THR A 271 -14.53 -19.84 -3.28
CA THR A 271 -15.23 -20.71 -4.24
C THR A 271 -15.17 -20.20 -5.68
N ILE A 272 -14.99 -18.88 -5.89
CA ILE A 272 -14.79 -18.27 -7.21
C ILE A 272 -13.51 -18.79 -7.89
N VAL A 273 -12.40 -18.91 -7.16
CA VAL A 273 -11.10 -19.33 -7.73
C VAL A 273 -11.12 -20.82 -8.08
N GLY A 274 -11.77 -21.63 -7.25
CA GLY A 274 -11.91 -23.07 -7.45
C GLY A 274 -10.64 -23.88 -7.17
N ASP A 275 -9.68 -23.32 -6.43
CA ASP A 275 -8.47 -23.99 -5.99
C ASP A 275 -8.67 -24.74 -4.66
N ASN A 276 -7.77 -25.68 -4.36
CA ASN A 276 -7.67 -26.32 -3.06
C ASN A 276 -6.82 -25.47 -2.11
N TYR A 277 -7.47 -24.66 -1.27
CA TYR A 277 -6.76 -23.82 -0.30
C TYR A 277 -5.91 -24.61 0.72
N ALA A 278 -6.26 -25.86 1.01
CA ALA A 278 -5.49 -26.68 1.94
C ALA A 278 -4.14 -27.14 1.36
N ASP A 279 -3.98 -27.09 0.04
CA ASP A 279 -2.71 -27.34 -0.64
C ASP A 279 -2.00 -26.02 -0.95
N SER A 280 -1.03 -25.66 -0.08
CA SER A 280 -0.22 -24.46 -0.23
C SER A 280 0.70 -24.45 -1.45
N TYR A 281 0.84 -25.57 -2.16
CA TYR A 281 1.76 -25.73 -3.29
C TYR A 281 1.06 -26.02 -4.62
N GLU A 282 -0.27 -26.09 -4.64
CA GLU A 282 -1.04 -26.14 -5.89
C GLU A 282 -0.71 -24.89 -6.75
N LYS A 283 -0.63 -25.11 -8.05
CA LYS A 283 -0.27 -24.12 -9.08
C LYS A 283 -1.30 -24.12 -10.21
N PHE A 284 -1.15 -23.17 -11.14
CA PHE A 284 -1.92 -23.12 -12.40
C PHE A 284 -3.42 -22.93 -12.19
N TYR A 285 -3.77 -22.03 -11.26
CA TYR A 285 -5.11 -21.50 -11.06
C TYR A 285 -5.10 -19.98 -11.27
N GLY A 286 -6.28 -19.37 -11.39
CA GLY A 286 -6.41 -17.96 -11.74
C GLY A 286 -6.95 -17.76 -13.14
N ASN A 287 -6.82 -16.52 -13.64
CA ASN A 287 -7.13 -16.15 -15.01
C ASN A 287 -6.25 -14.97 -15.48
N ALA A 288 -6.38 -14.60 -16.76
CA ALA A 288 -5.64 -13.51 -17.40
C ALA A 288 -6.12 -12.09 -17.04
N ASP A 289 -7.21 -11.92 -16.26
CA ASP A 289 -7.74 -10.61 -15.91
C ASP A 289 -6.93 -9.95 -14.78
N CYS A 290 -5.72 -9.48 -15.14
CA CYS A 290 -4.80 -8.79 -14.24
C CYS A 290 -5.21 -7.35 -13.89
N LYS A 291 -6.29 -6.81 -14.50
CA LYS A 291 -6.94 -5.57 -14.04
C LYS A 291 -7.87 -5.90 -12.87
N GLY A 292 -8.66 -6.96 -13.00
CA GLY A 292 -9.61 -7.40 -12.00
C GLY A 292 -10.73 -6.37 -11.75
N PRO A 293 -11.56 -6.59 -10.73
CA PRO A 293 -12.70 -5.71 -10.44
C PRO A 293 -12.28 -4.36 -9.84
N ASN A 294 -11.07 -4.27 -9.30
CA ASN A 294 -10.54 -3.10 -8.59
C ASN A 294 -9.02 -2.98 -8.73
N SER A 295 -8.57 -2.24 -9.74
CA SER A 295 -7.15 -2.01 -10.04
C SER A 295 -6.59 -0.72 -9.44
N LEU A 296 -7.30 -0.03 -8.54
CA LEU A 296 -6.93 1.33 -8.14
C LEU A 296 -5.55 1.39 -7.49
N HIS A 297 -5.31 0.54 -6.50
CA HIS A 297 -4.07 0.55 -5.74
C HIS A 297 -2.86 0.13 -6.60
N GLY A 298 -2.97 -0.97 -7.34
CA GLY A 298 -1.90 -1.42 -8.22
C GLY A 298 -1.61 -0.46 -9.38
N THR A 299 -2.62 0.21 -9.94
CA THR A 299 -2.42 1.26 -10.96
C THR A 299 -1.62 2.43 -10.41
N HIS A 300 -1.91 2.88 -9.19
CA HIS A 300 -1.16 3.96 -8.53
C HIS A 300 0.28 3.58 -8.23
N VAL A 301 0.49 2.36 -7.73
CA VAL A 301 1.81 1.77 -7.49
C VAL A 301 2.62 1.67 -8.79
N ALA A 302 2.00 1.22 -9.89
CA ALA A 302 2.65 1.10 -11.19
C ALA A 302 3.09 2.46 -11.75
N GLY A 303 2.26 3.50 -11.64
CA GLY A 303 2.59 4.86 -12.07
C GLY A 303 3.80 5.43 -11.35
N ILE A 304 3.88 5.28 -10.03
CA ILE A 304 5.03 5.73 -9.24
C ILE A 304 6.32 5.10 -9.76
N ILE A 305 6.30 3.81 -10.11
CA ILE A 305 7.49 3.11 -10.62
C ILE A 305 7.83 3.60 -12.03
N ALA A 306 6.86 3.63 -12.93
CA ALA A 306 7.11 3.52 -14.37
C ALA A 306 6.24 4.40 -15.27
N ALA A 307 5.37 5.28 -14.75
CA ALA A 307 4.63 6.20 -15.61
C ALA A 307 5.58 6.87 -16.62
N LYS A 308 5.17 6.85 -17.89
CA LYS A 308 6.09 7.11 -19.00
C LYS A 308 6.65 8.52 -18.89
N ARG A 309 7.96 8.60 -18.67
CA ARG A 309 8.63 9.89 -18.50
C ARG A 309 8.61 10.72 -19.78
N ASP A 310 8.55 12.04 -19.63
CA ASP A 310 8.68 13.05 -20.70
C ASP A 310 7.62 12.94 -21.84
N ASN A 311 6.45 12.35 -21.57
CA ASN A 311 5.35 12.27 -22.53
C ASN A 311 4.38 13.47 -22.49
N GLY A 312 4.51 14.35 -21.49
CA GLY A 312 3.65 15.52 -21.30
C GLY A 312 2.25 15.22 -20.75
N ILE A 313 2.01 14.00 -20.26
CA ILE A 313 0.74 13.54 -19.69
C ILE A 313 0.98 13.21 -18.22
N GLY A 314 0.02 13.54 -17.34
CA GLY A 314 0.03 13.03 -15.97
C GLY A 314 1.28 13.36 -15.16
N MET A 315 2.14 12.35 -14.96
CA MET A 315 3.32 12.43 -14.11
C MET A 315 4.46 11.49 -14.55
N ASP A 316 5.69 11.87 -14.20
CA ASP A 316 6.87 11.06 -14.48
C ASP A 316 7.12 9.99 -13.39
N GLY A 317 7.12 8.72 -13.78
CA GLY A 317 7.55 7.63 -12.92
C GLY A 317 9.02 7.77 -12.49
N VAL A 318 9.44 7.04 -11.47
CA VAL A 318 10.84 7.07 -11.00
C VAL A 318 11.79 6.45 -12.04
N ALA A 319 11.36 5.44 -12.79
CA ALA A 319 12.18 4.69 -13.74
C ALA A 319 11.68 4.82 -15.19
N ALA A 320 12.58 5.09 -16.14
CA ALA A 320 12.25 5.27 -17.57
C ALA A 320 12.31 3.96 -18.38
N ASN A 321 13.37 3.15 -18.21
CA ASN A 321 13.61 1.96 -19.02
C ASN A 321 13.19 0.67 -18.29
N VAL A 322 11.89 0.58 -18.02
CA VAL A 322 11.26 -0.51 -17.26
C VAL A 322 9.99 -0.99 -17.95
N LYS A 323 9.59 -2.23 -17.62
CA LYS A 323 8.30 -2.80 -18.01
C LYS A 323 7.55 -3.29 -16.78
N ILE A 324 6.26 -2.96 -16.66
CA ILE A 324 5.41 -3.36 -15.54
C ILE A 324 4.70 -4.68 -15.87
N MET A 325 4.91 -5.69 -15.03
CA MET A 325 4.13 -6.93 -15.05
C MET A 325 3.07 -6.89 -13.95
N ALA A 326 1.80 -7.01 -14.31
CA ALA A 326 0.69 -6.91 -13.37
C ALA A 326 0.34 -8.28 -12.77
N VAL A 327 0.61 -8.49 -11.49
CA VAL A 327 0.30 -9.77 -10.82
C VAL A 327 -0.71 -9.53 -9.71
N ARG A 328 -1.97 -9.93 -9.94
CA ARG A 328 -3.04 -9.73 -8.96
C ARG A 328 -3.04 -10.86 -7.94
N CYS A 329 -2.74 -10.52 -6.68
CA CYS A 329 -2.81 -11.44 -5.53
C CYS A 329 -3.39 -10.78 -4.26
N VAL A 330 -3.77 -9.50 -4.33
CA VAL A 330 -4.29 -8.74 -3.19
C VAL A 330 -5.78 -8.43 -3.38
N PRO A 331 -6.67 -9.01 -2.56
CA PRO A 331 -8.10 -8.71 -2.57
C PRO A 331 -8.42 -7.47 -1.71
N ASN A 332 -9.69 -7.07 -1.68
CA ASN A 332 -10.25 -6.26 -0.60
C ASN A 332 -10.45 -7.13 0.65
N GLY A 333 -9.33 -7.35 1.36
CA GLY A 333 -9.18 -8.29 2.46
C GLY A 333 -7.69 -8.58 2.67
N ASP A 334 -7.37 -9.69 3.32
CA ASP A 334 -5.97 -10.14 3.39
C ASP A 334 -5.66 -11.07 2.23
N GLU A 335 -4.48 -10.93 1.65
CA GLU A 335 -3.94 -11.89 0.69
C GLU A 335 -3.77 -13.28 1.31
N ARG A 336 -3.79 -14.33 0.49
CA ARG A 336 -3.50 -15.70 0.94
C ARG A 336 -2.02 -16.01 0.73
N ASP A 337 -1.39 -16.70 1.68
CA ASP A 337 0.05 -17.03 1.59
C ASP A 337 0.41 -17.84 0.33
N LYS A 338 -0.51 -18.72 -0.09
CA LYS A 338 -0.41 -19.47 -1.34
C LYS A 338 -0.42 -18.56 -2.58
N ASP A 339 -1.31 -17.57 -2.61
CA ASP A 339 -1.39 -16.62 -3.73
C ASP A 339 -0.15 -15.74 -3.81
N VAL A 340 0.36 -15.29 -2.66
CA VAL A 340 1.64 -14.55 -2.59
C VAL A 340 2.80 -15.40 -3.08
N ALA A 341 2.89 -16.66 -2.64
CA ALA A 341 3.96 -17.56 -3.06
C ALA A 341 3.93 -17.83 -4.57
N ASN A 342 2.75 -18.12 -5.14
CA ASN A 342 2.58 -18.32 -6.57
C ASN A 342 2.82 -17.04 -7.37
N ALA A 343 2.39 -15.87 -6.86
CA ALA A 343 2.67 -14.58 -7.50
C ALA A 343 4.16 -14.26 -7.58
N ILE A 344 4.92 -14.55 -6.53
CA ILE A 344 6.38 -14.41 -6.53
C ILE A 344 7.00 -15.36 -7.57
N ILE A 345 6.60 -16.63 -7.57
CA ILE A 345 7.14 -17.64 -8.50
C ILE A 345 6.84 -17.27 -9.95
N TYR A 346 5.58 -16.95 -10.26
CA TYR A 346 5.12 -16.52 -11.58
C TYR A 346 5.94 -15.34 -12.11
N ALA A 347 6.09 -14.28 -11.31
CA ALA A 347 6.83 -13.10 -11.72
C ALA A 347 8.32 -13.40 -11.98
N VAL A 348 8.92 -14.25 -11.13
CA VAL A 348 10.31 -14.68 -11.28
C VAL A 348 10.49 -15.50 -12.55
N ASP A 349 9.59 -16.43 -12.83
CA ASP A 349 9.63 -17.33 -14.00
C ASP A 349 9.43 -16.56 -15.30
N ASN A 350 8.58 -15.52 -15.29
CA ASN A 350 8.38 -14.59 -16.40
C ASN A 350 9.43 -13.45 -16.46
N GLY A 351 10.53 -13.59 -15.71
CA GLY A 351 11.73 -12.77 -15.91
C GLY A 351 11.81 -11.46 -15.14
N ALA A 352 10.87 -11.19 -14.23
CA ALA A 352 10.93 -10.02 -13.34
C ALA A 352 12.25 -10.00 -12.56
N LYS A 353 12.86 -8.81 -12.42
CA LYS A 353 14.08 -8.61 -11.62
C LYS A 353 13.81 -7.92 -10.30
N ILE A 354 12.67 -7.24 -10.20
CA ILE A 354 12.21 -6.57 -8.99
C ILE A 354 10.73 -6.88 -8.82
N LEU A 355 10.33 -7.25 -7.60
CA LEU A 355 8.94 -7.42 -7.20
C LEU A 355 8.58 -6.30 -6.22
N ASN A 356 7.57 -5.51 -6.56
CA ASN A 356 6.96 -4.55 -5.64
C ASN A 356 5.78 -5.21 -4.92
N MET A 357 5.86 -5.32 -3.60
CA MET A 357 4.84 -5.91 -2.73
C MET A 357 4.31 -4.86 -1.76
N SER A 358 3.30 -4.11 -2.21
CA SER A 358 2.68 -3.01 -1.46
C SER A 358 1.51 -3.46 -0.58
N PHE A 359 1.65 -4.62 0.05
CA PHE A 359 0.64 -5.27 0.90
C PHE A 359 1.28 -5.88 2.14
N GLY A 360 0.44 -6.38 3.04
CA GLY A 360 0.83 -7.28 4.11
C GLY A 360 -0.16 -7.30 5.25
N LYS A 361 0.09 -8.21 6.20
CA LYS A 361 -0.90 -8.61 7.20
C LYS A 361 -0.27 -9.05 8.51
N LYS A 362 -1.07 -9.08 9.58
CA LYS A 362 -0.64 -9.46 10.94
C LYS A 362 -0.47 -10.98 11.12
N TYR A 363 -1.31 -11.77 10.46
CA TYR A 363 -1.34 -13.22 10.63
C TYR A 363 -0.91 -13.92 9.34
N SER A 364 -0.36 -15.12 9.47
CA SER A 364 0.01 -15.98 8.35
C SER A 364 -0.46 -17.40 8.65
N TRP A 365 -1.01 -18.04 7.61
CA TRP A 365 -1.46 -19.42 7.61
C TRP A 365 -0.30 -20.38 7.39
N ASP A 366 0.46 -20.14 6.33
CA ASP A 366 1.57 -20.98 5.91
C ASP A 366 2.72 -20.10 5.40
N LYS A 367 3.45 -19.57 6.37
CA LYS A 367 4.65 -18.79 6.10
C LYS A 367 5.70 -19.58 5.29
N LYS A 368 5.71 -20.92 5.35
CA LYS A 368 6.75 -21.73 4.71
C LYS A 368 6.68 -21.69 3.19
N CYS A 369 5.48 -21.64 2.61
CA CYS A 369 5.34 -21.52 1.16
C CYS A 369 5.87 -20.17 0.65
N VAL A 370 5.59 -19.08 1.39
CA VAL A 370 6.14 -17.75 1.08
C VAL A 370 7.65 -17.71 1.27
N ASP A 371 8.18 -18.29 2.35
CA ASP A 371 9.63 -18.38 2.59
C ASP A 371 10.34 -19.16 1.48
N ALA A 372 9.72 -20.23 0.96
CA ALA A 372 10.24 -20.99 -0.17
C ALA A 372 10.24 -20.15 -1.47
N ALA A 373 9.17 -19.40 -1.74
CA ALA A 373 9.09 -18.51 -2.89
C ALA A 373 10.12 -17.36 -2.81
N VAL A 374 10.33 -16.78 -1.63
CA VAL A 374 11.37 -15.74 -1.41
C VAL A 374 12.77 -16.31 -1.67
N LYS A 375 13.08 -17.52 -1.18
CA LYS A 375 14.34 -18.21 -1.46
C LYS A 375 14.50 -18.55 -2.95
N TYR A 376 13.41 -18.93 -3.61
CA TYR A 376 13.40 -19.16 -5.05
C TYR A 376 13.76 -17.89 -5.81
N ALA A 377 13.07 -16.78 -5.52
CA ALA A 377 13.37 -15.47 -6.09
C ALA A 377 14.83 -15.04 -5.83
N GLN A 378 15.35 -15.30 -4.64
CA GLN A 378 16.75 -15.05 -4.31
C GLN A 378 17.70 -15.84 -5.21
N SER A 379 17.45 -17.15 -5.38
CA SER A 379 18.27 -18.03 -6.23
C SER A 379 18.24 -17.62 -7.72
N LYS A 380 17.21 -16.90 -8.14
CA LYS A 380 17.03 -16.38 -9.51
C LYS A 380 17.49 -14.93 -9.66
N GLY A 381 18.06 -14.34 -8.62
CA GLY A 381 18.59 -12.98 -8.66
C GLY A 381 17.51 -11.90 -8.76
N VAL A 382 16.39 -12.08 -8.04
CA VAL A 382 15.26 -11.14 -7.99
C VAL A 382 15.21 -10.43 -6.63
N LEU A 383 15.03 -9.10 -6.67
CA LEU A 383 14.91 -8.24 -5.49
C LEU A 383 13.43 -8.03 -5.11
N LEU A 384 13.10 -8.14 -3.83
CA LEU A 384 11.76 -7.96 -3.29
C LEU A 384 11.70 -6.65 -2.49
N MET A 385 10.80 -5.76 -2.87
CA MET A 385 10.53 -4.48 -2.21
C MET A 385 9.21 -4.61 -1.46
N HIS A 386 9.22 -4.44 -0.14
CA HIS A 386 8.05 -4.72 0.70
C HIS A 386 7.68 -3.51 1.58
N ALA A 387 6.38 -3.21 1.64
CA ALA A 387 5.85 -2.16 2.49
C ALA A 387 5.93 -2.53 3.98
N ALA A 388 6.29 -1.57 4.85
CA ALA A 388 6.35 -1.83 6.29
C ALA A 388 4.95 -1.96 6.96
N GLY A 389 3.89 -1.44 6.32
CA GLY A 389 2.52 -1.37 6.86
C GLY A 389 2.19 -0.01 7.48
N ASN A 390 0.89 0.22 7.73
CA ASN A 390 0.32 1.55 8.01
C ASN A 390 -0.40 1.65 9.38
N ASP A 391 -0.08 0.74 10.30
CA ASP A 391 -0.75 0.62 11.60
C ASP A 391 0.03 1.27 12.75
N HIS A 392 1.07 2.08 12.44
CA HIS A 392 1.95 2.71 13.42
C HIS A 392 2.48 1.73 14.50
N LEU A 393 2.70 0.47 14.13
CA LEU A 393 3.16 -0.60 15.01
C LEU A 393 4.68 -0.71 15.02
N ASN A 394 5.23 -1.16 16.16
CA ASN A 394 6.60 -1.63 16.21
C ASN A 394 6.69 -3.05 15.62
N ILE A 395 7.15 -3.18 14.38
CA ILE A 395 7.25 -4.46 13.68
C ILE A 395 8.44 -5.32 14.12
N ASP A 396 9.27 -4.82 15.05
CA ASP A 396 10.22 -5.67 15.79
C ASP A 396 9.53 -6.50 16.90
N GLU A 397 8.33 -6.10 17.32
CA GLU A 397 7.53 -6.73 18.37
C GLU A 397 6.31 -7.48 17.80
N VAL A 398 5.65 -6.89 16.80
CA VAL A 398 4.51 -7.48 16.11
C VAL A 398 4.92 -7.83 14.69
N THR A 399 4.94 -9.11 14.35
CA THR A 399 5.36 -9.51 13.00
C THR A 399 4.34 -9.03 11.96
N HIS A 400 4.84 -8.38 10.90
CA HIS A 400 4.10 -8.02 9.71
C HIS A 400 4.57 -8.93 8.57
N TYR A 401 3.65 -9.65 7.95
CA TYR A 401 3.93 -10.61 6.89
C TYR A 401 3.67 -10.00 5.49
N PRO A 402 4.42 -10.42 4.47
CA PRO A 402 5.64 -11.24 4.56
C PRO A 402 6.76 -10.51 5.33
N THR A 403 7.69 -11.28 5.90
CA THR A 403 8.85 -10.72 6.61
C THR A 403 10.14 -11.34 6.09
N ALA A 404 11.21 -10.56 6.07
CA ALA A 404 12.52 -11.04 5.64
C ALA A 404 13.06 -12.15 6.55
N LYS A 405 12.59 -12.26 7.81
CA LYS A 405 13.02 -13.32 8.72
C LYS A 405 12.33 -14.64 8.36
N TYR A 406 13.09 -15.68 8.03
CA TYR A 406 12.52 -17.01 7.78
C TYR A 406 11.96 -17.63 9.08
N GLU A 407 10.97 -18.52 8.98
CA GLU A 407 10.39 -19.21 10.17
C GLU A 407 11.46 -19.98 10.96
N GLY A 408 12.48 -20.49 10.27
CA GLY A 408 13.66 -21.10 10.86
C GLY A 408 14.79 -20.10 11.13
N LYS A 409 15.99 -20.43 10.66
CA LYS A 409 17.18 -19.56 10.77
C LYS A 409 17.39 -18.80 9.47
N GLY A 410 17.86 -17.56 9.59
CA GLY A 410 18.28 -16.72 8.47
C GLY A 410 17.30 -15.59 8.15
N VAL A 411 17.76 -14.72 7.26
CA VAL A 411 17.04 -13.55 6.78
C VAL A 411 17.22 -13.48 5.26
N ALA A 412 16.16 -13.19 4.52
CA ALA A 412 16.20 -12.94 3.09
C ALA A 412 17.12 -11.75 2.79
N SER A 413 18.22 -12.00 2.07
CA SER A 413 19.15 -10.93 1.69
C SER A 413 18.68 -10.12 0.48
N ASN A 414 17.69 -10.63 -0.26
CA ASN A 414 17.08 -10.00 -1.41
C ASN A 414 15.73 -9.32 -1.10
N MET A 415 15.33 -9.15 0.16
CA MET A 415 14.11 -8.41 0.52
C MET A 415 14.46 -7.10 1.23
N ILE A 416 13.80 -5.99 0.89
CA ILE A 416 13.96 -4.68 1.55
C ILE A 416 12.60 -4.22 2.10
N THR A 417 12.54 -3.95 3.41
CA THR A 417 11.34 -3.40 4.06
C THR A 417 11.40 -1.87 4.09
N ILE A 418 10.37 -1.21 3.56
CA ILE A 418 10.31 0.24 3.33
C ILE A 418 9.29 0.92 4.25
N GLY A 419 9.77 1.86 5.07
CA GLY A 419 8.92 2.79 5.82
C GLY A 419 8.59 4.06 5.02
N ALA A 420 7.55 4.78 5.43
CA ALA A 420 7.05 5.96 4.71
C ALA A 420 7.50 7.30 5.34
N LEU A 421 7.85 8.25 4.46
CA LEU A 421 8.16 9.63 4.79
C LEU A 421 7.06 10.58 4.37
N SER A 422 6.92 11.67 5.12
CA SER A 422 6.17 12.84 4.72
C SER A 422 7.05 13.86 4.01
N TRP A 423 6.46 14.62 3.09
CA TRP A 423 7.08 15.82 2.55
C TRP A 423 7.25 16.93 3.61
N LYS A 424 6.52 16.82 4.75
CA LYS A 424 6.59 17.78 5.85
C LYS A 424 7.97 17.72 6.54
N PRO A 425 8.56 18.88 6.87
CA PRO A 425 9.93 18.94 7.38
C PRO A 425 10.05 18.52 8.85
N ASP A 426 11.30 18.49 9.32
CA ASP A 426 11.67 18.38 10.74
C ASP A 426 11.05 17.18 11.46
N SER A 427 10.39 17.41 12.59
CA SER A 427 9.84 16.33 13.41
C SER A 427 8.68 15.59 12.75
N MET A 428 8.13 16.10 11.64
CA MET A 428 7.02 15.50 10.90
C MET A 428 7.47 14.63 9.72
N ILE A 429 8.78 14.44 9.53
CA ILE A 429 9.35 13.69 8.41
C ILE A 429 8.88 12.22 8.35
N ALA A 430 8.67 11.56 9.49
CA ALA A 430 8.12 10.22 9.53
C ALA A 430 6.60 10.30 9.31
N ALA A 431 6.07 9.53 8.35
CA ALA A 431 4.63 9.47 8.15
C ALA A 431 3.94 8.93 9.41
N ASN A 432 2.92 9.61 9.92
CA ASN A 432 2.32 9.25 11.21
C ASN A 432 1.73 7.83 11.25
N PHE A 433 1.34 7.28 10.09
CA PHE A 433 0.81 5.93 9.96
C PHE A 433 1.89 4.86 9.81
N THR A 434 3.13 5.21 9.46
CA THR A 434 4.14 4.19 9.12
C THR A 434 4.38 3.27 10.31
N ASN A 435 4.33 1.96 10.07
CA ASN A 435 4.97 1.02 10.96
C ASN A 435 6.45 1.40 11.08
N TYR A 436 7.05 1.03 12.21
CA TYR A 436 8.44 1.32 12.55
C TYR A 436 9.12 0.09 13.17
N GLY A 437 10.45 0.01 13.12
CA GLY A 437 11.18 -1.10 13.70
C GLY A 437 12.68 -0.94 13.50
N LYS A 438 13.41 -0.77 14.60
CA LYS A 438 14.87 -0.57 14.62
C LYS A 438 15.63 -1.72 13.98
N LYS A 439 15.05 -2.92 13.88
CA LYS A 439 15.67 -4.09 13.24
C LYS A 439 15.03 -4.42 11.90
N SER A 440 13.72 -4.19 11.77
CA SER A 440 12.92 -4.72 10.67
C SER A 440 12.71 -3.77 9.50
N ILE A 441 12.81 -2.44 9.71
CA ILE A 441 12.79 -1.47 8.61
C ILE A 441 14.20 -1.23 8.11
N ASP A 442 14.44 -1.51 6.83
CA ASP A 442 15.73 -1.30 6.20
C ASP A 442 15.93 0.19 5.85
N LEU A 443 14.97 0.81 5.17
CA LEU A 443 15.06 2.17 4.63
C LEU A 443 13.70 2.88 4.63
N PHE A 444 13.73 4.19 4.42
CA PHE A 444 12.54 5.02 4.26
C PHE A 444 12.50 5.69 2.88
N ALA A 445 11.29 5.90 2.34
CA ALA A 445 11.05 6.60 1.08
C ALA A 445 9.78 7.49 1.15
N PRO A 446 9.63 8.47 0.24
CA PRO A 446 8.42 9.29 0.10
C PRO A 446 7.12 8.48 0.04
N GLY A 447 6.18 8.71 0.96
CA GLY A 447 4.94 7.93 1.01
C GLY A 447 3.69 8.69 1.46
N VAL A 448 3.75 10.01 1.60
CA VAL A 448 2.58 10.85 1.97
C VAL A 448 2.26 11.79 0.82
N ASP A 449 1.00 11.79 0.42
CA ASP A 449 0.48 12.61 -0.68
C ASP A 449 1.36 12.43 -1.94
N ILE A 450 1.40 11.20 -2.45
CA ILE A 450 2.13 10.85 -3.66
C ILE A 450 1.14 10.87 -4.83
N TYR A 451 1.36 11.81 -5.76
CA TYR A 451 0.55 11.95 -6.96
C TYR A 451 0.91 10.87 -7.97
N SER A 452 -0.07 10.08 -8.42
CA SER A 452 0.13 9.05 -9.45
C SER A 452 -1.17 8.63 -10.13
N THR A 453 -1.06 7.71 -11.08
CA THR A 453 -2.11 7.17 -11.94
C THR A 453 -3.19 6.43 -11.16
N LEU A 454 -4.44 6.53 -11.60
CA LEU A 454 -5.60 5.76 -11.14
C LEU A 454 -6.32 5.19 -12.36
N PRO A 455 -7.12 4.13 -12.22
CA PRO A 455 -7.85 3.54 -13.34
C PRO A 455 -8.71 4.56 -14.08
N GLU A 456 -8.95 4.29 -15.37
CA GLU A 456 -9.75 5.15 -16.25
C GLU A 456 -9.11 6.53 -16.52
N ASN A 457 -7.78 6.58 -16.67
CA ASN A 457 -6.98 7.79 -16.98
C ASN A 457 -7.12 8.92 -15.95
N GLU A 458 -7.28 8.55 -14.69
CA GLU A 458 -7.40 9.49 -13.58
C GLU A 458 -6.08 9.59 -12.81
N TYR A 459 -5.95 10.60 -11.95
CA TYR A 459 -4.75 10.81 -11.15
C TYR A 459 -5.10 11.35 -9.77
N LYS A 460 -4.36 10.91 -8.74
CA LYS A 460 -4.59 11.39 -7.37
C LYS A 460 -3.41 11.20 -6.44
N ASP A 461 -3.43 11.97 -5.37
CA ASP A 461 -2.59 11.76 -4.20
C ASP A 461 -3.08 10.58 -3.36
N LEU A 462 -2.22 9.58 -3.16
CA LEU A 462 -2.39 8.54 -2.14
C LEU A 462 -1.28 8.59 -1.09
N SER A 463 -1.55 8.01 0.07
CA SER A 463 -0.59 7.94 1.18
C SER A 463 -0.49 6.53 1.72
N GLY A 464 0.73 6.06 1.96
CA GLY A 464 1.00 4.74 2.54
C GLY A 464 2.46 4.33 2.40
N THR A 465 2.88 3.34 3.19
CA THR A 465 4.08 2.56 2.87
C THR A 465 3.96 1.87 1.52
N SER A 466 2.73 1.62 1.06
CA SER A 466 2.39 1.19 -0.29
C SER A 466 2.78 2.17 -1.40
N MET A 467 2.93 3.48 -1.10
CA MET A 467 3.45 4.48 -2.05
C MET A 467 4.96 4.68 -1.88
N ALA A 468 5.50 4.51 -0.67
CA ALA A 468 6.94 4.54 -0.43
C ALA A 468 7.70 3.39 -1.10
N THR A 469 7.10 2.20 -1.10
CA THR A 469 7.68 0.99 -1.69
C THR A 469 7.91 1.13 -3.21
N PRO A 470 6.95 1.60 -4.03
CA PRO A 470 7.19 1.80 -5.46
C PRO A 470 8.18 2.92 -5.77
N VAL A 471 8.27 3.98 -4.95
CA VAL A 471 9.35 4.97 -5.10
C VAL A 471 10.71 4.27 -4.95
N ALA A 472 10.87 3.46 -3.90
CA ALA A 472 12.08 2.68 -3.66
C ALA A 472 12.35 1.64 -4.75
N ALA A 473 11.30 0.96 -5.25
CA ALA A 473 11.39 -0.03 -6.32
C ALA A 473 11.84 0.62 -7.64
N GLY A 474 11.34 1.81 -7.96
CA GLY A 474 11.79 2.60 -9.10
C GLY A 474 13.28 2.95 -9.02
N VAL A 475 13.78 3.38 -7.85
CA VAL A 475 15.22 3.63 -7.64
C VAL A 475 16.04 2.36 -7.87
N ALA A 476 15.58 1.22 -7.34
CA ALA A 476 16.22 -0.07 -7.57
C ALA A 476 16.18 -0.48 -9.07
N ALA A 477 15.09 -0.18 -9.77
CA ALA A 477 14.92 -0.49 -11.18
C ALA A 477 15.85 0.33 -12.07
N VAL A 478 16.03 1.62 -11.77
CA VAL A 478 17.05 2.45 -12.45
C VAL A 478 18.45 1.85 -12.24
N LEU A 479 18.81 1.47 -11.02
CA LEU A 479 20.10 0.82 -10.77
C LEU A 479 20.24 -0.50 -11.57
N LYS A 480 19.22 -1.34 -11.58
CA LYS A 480 19.28 -2.61 -12.32
C LYS A 480 19.37 -2.38 -13.83
N SER A 481 18.71 -1.34 -14.35
CA SER A 481 18.67 -0.99 -15.77
C SER A 481 20.01 -0.45 -16.28
N TYR A 482 20.68 0.41 -15.51
CA TYR A 482 21.98 0.98 -15.88
C TYR A 482 23.18 0.13 -15.45
N TYR A 483 22.99 -0.78 -14.49
CA TYR A 483 24.03 -1.70 -14.01
C TYR A 483 23.51 -3.15 -14.00
N PRO A 484 23.28 -3.76 -15.17
CA PRO A 484 22.57 -5.04 -15.28
C PRO A 484 23.26 -6.22 -14.60
N THR A 485 24.58 -6.14 -14.37
CA THR A 485 25.36 -7.17 -13.69
C THR A 485 25.20 -7.16 -12.16
N LEU A 486 24.59 -6.12 -11.58
CA LEU A 486 24.35 -6.07 -10.14
C LEU A 486 23.35 -7.14 -9.71
N THR A 487 23.75 -7.90 -8.71
CA THR A 487 22.90 -8.85 -7.96
C THR A 487 21.93 -8.09 -7.04
N PRO A 488 20.80 -8.70 -6.63
CA PRO A 488 19.89 -8.12 -5.64
C PRO A 488 20.60 -7.70 -4.35
N GLU A 489 21.53 -8.51 -3.84
CA GLU A 489 22.30 -8.22 -2.64
C GLU A 489 23.19 -6.98 -2.82
N GLN A 490 23.79 -6.81 -4.00
CA GLN A 490 24.58 -5.62 -4.32
C GLN A 490 23.69 -4.38 -4.43
N ILE A 491 22.52 -4.48 -5.07
CA ILE A 491 21.55 -3.37 -5.15
C ILE A 491 21.11 -2.97 -3.75
N LYS A 492 20.67 -3.92 -2.91
CA LYS A 492 20.30 -3.66 -1.51
C LYS A 492 21.45 -2.99 -0.76
N LYS A 493 22.68 -3.49 -0.90
CA LYS A 493 23.87 -2.92 -0.28
C LYS A 493 24.13 -1.49 -0.74
N ILE A 494 23.98 -1.20 -2.03
CA ILE A 494 24.14 0.15 -2.59
C ILE A 494 23.10 1.08 -1.97
N LEU A 495 21.81 0.74 -2.05
CA LEU A 495 20.72 1.55 -1.49
C LEU A 495 20.92 1.86 -0.01
N VAL A 496 21.34 0.87 0.79
CA VAL A 496 21.59 1.05 2.23
C VAL A 496 22.83 1.90 2.49
N LYS A 497 23.93 1.71 1.74
CA LYS A 497 25.18 2.44 1.99
C LYS A 497 25.07 3.89 1.51
N SER A 498 24.43 4.13 0.38
CA SER A 498 24.26 5.47 -0.20
C SER A 498 23.09 6.26 0.40
N SER A 499 22.21 5.62 1.19
CA SER A 499 21.07 6.28 1.80
C SER A 499 21.47 7.56 2.55
N VAL A 500 20.70 8.62 2.36
CA VAL A 500 20.90 9.91 3.02
C VAL A 500 20.48 9.79 4.49
N ARG A 501 21.31 10.30 5.41
CA ARG A 501 21.12 10.19 6.86
C ARG A 501 20.96 11.54 7.55
N THR A 502 20.37 12.51 6.86
CA THR A 502 20.15 13.90 7.33
C THR A 502 19.31 14.00 8.60
N TYR A 503 18.57 12.95 8.95
CA TYR A 503 17.75 12.87 10.17
C TYR A 503 18.32 11.97 11.27
N LYS A 504 19.47 11.32 11.06
CA LYS A 504 20.11 10.53 12.12
C LYS A 504 20.43 11.43 13.33
N GLY A 505 20.03 11.00 14.52
CA GLY A 505 20.15 11.72 15.78
C GLY A 505 19.06 12.78 16.03
N LYS A 506 18.27 13.16 15.01
CA LYS A 506 17.20 14.16 15.17
C LYS A 506 15.97 13.53 15.80
N LYS A 507 15.26 14.33 16.62
CA LYS A 507 13.98 13.93 17.21
C LYS A 507 12.85 14.11 16.21
N VAL A 508 12.03 13.07 16.06
CA VAL A 508 10.84 13.03 15.21
C VAL A 508 9.64 12.57 16.02
N ILE A 509 8.44 12.90 15.55
CA ILE A 509 7.21 12.39 16.13
C ILE A 509 7.18 10.88 15.91
N LYS A 510 7.05 10.13 17.00
CA LYS A 510 6.84 8.69 16.96
C LYS A 510 5.51 8.41 16.25
N PRO A 511 5.48 7.55 15.20
CA PRO A 511 4.24 7.20 14.53
C PRO A 511 3.16 6.78 15.52
N GLY A 512 1.92 7.25 15.31
CA GLY A 512 0.77 6.98 16.18
C GLY A 512 0.75 7.70 17.53
N SER A 513 1.79 8.45 17.90
CA SER A 513 1.84 9.14 19.20
C SER A 513 0.88 10.33 19.28
N LYS A 514 0.20 10.47 20.42
CA LYS A 514 -0.73 11.58 20.67
C LYS A 514 0.00 12.83 21.14
N LYS A 515 -0.57 14.01 20.86
CA LYS A 515 -0.08 15.29 21.40
C LYS A 515 -0.08 15.21 22.94
N GLY A 516 1.05 15.56 23.56
CA GLY A 516 1.23 15.51 25.02
C GLY A 516 1.73 14.16 25.57
N ALA A 517 1.85 13.11 24.76
CA ALA A 517 2.42 11.85 25.22
C ALA A 517 3.90 12.00 25.61
N LYS A 518 4.32 11.33 26.70
CA LYS A 518 5.71 11.39 27.20
C LYS A 518 6.73 10.84 26.19
N ASP A 519 6.33 9.86 25.40
CA ASP A 519 7.13 9.19 24.37
C ASP A 519 6.86 9.73 22.95
N ARG A 520 6.24 10.92 22.83
CA ARG A 520 5.88 11.52 21.55
C ARG A 520 7.06 11.70 20.61
N TYR A 521 8.24 11.99 21.13
CA TYR A 521 9.45 12.23 20.34
C TYR A 521 10.47 11.13 20.55
N VAL A 522 10.90 10.51 19.46
CA VAL A 522 11.98 9.52 19.42
C VAL A 522 13.06 9.98 18.46
N LYS A 523 14.27 9.43 18.57
CA LYS A 523 15.29 9.67 17.55
C LYS A 523 14.91 8.91 16.27
N PHE A 524 15.19 9.48 15.10
CA PHE A 524 14.84 8.85 13.83
C PHE A 524 15.45 7.44 13.67
N GLU A 525 16.65 7.20 14.20
CA GLU A 525 17.28 5.87 14.21
C GLU A 525 16.59 4.80 15.07
N GLU A 526 15.62 5.17 15.91
CA GLU A 526 14.78 4.20 16.61
C GLU A 526 13.64 3.68 15.71
N LEU A 527 13.35 4.35 14.60
CA LEU A 527 12.28 3.97 13.68
C LEU A 527 12.72 2.95 12.62
N GLY A 528 14.02 2.84 12.34
CA GLY A 528 14.53 1.94 11.31
C GLY A 528 16.04 1.70 11.41
N LYS A 529 16.47 0.52 10.97
CA LYS A 529 17.81 -0.04 11.14
C LYS A 529 18.95 0.86 10.69
N ASN A 530 18.78 1.50 9.53
CA ASN A 530 19.85 2.29 8.92
C ASN A 530 19.65 3.79 9.07
N ALA A 531 18.51 4.24 9.63
CA ALA A 531 18.08 5.63 9.68
C ALA A 531 18.25 6.36 8.33
N GLY A 532 18.05 5.62 7.23
CA GLY A 532 18.45 6.01 5.89
C GLY A 532 17.24 6.31 5.01
N ILE A 533 17.31 7.42 4.28
CA ILE A 533 16.36 7.82 3.26
C ILE A 533 16.95 7.43 1.90
N ILE A 534 16.17 6.76 1.07
CA ILE A 534 16.60 6.35 -0.28
C ILE A 534 16.91 7.58 -1.12
N ASN A 535 17.97 7.50 -1.94
CA ASN A 535 18.36 8.57 -2.85
C ASN A 535 19.07 7.97 -4.09
N LEU A 536 18.48 8.18 -5.27
CA LEU A 536 18.97 7.62 -6.53
C LEU A 536 20.33 8.21 -6.92
N TYR A 537 20.49 9.53 -6.78
CA TYR A 537 21.72 10.23 -7.15
C TYR A 537 22.93 9.68 -6.38
N GLU A 538 22.82 9.55 -5.05
CA GLU A 538 23.89 8.96 -4.23
C GLU A 538 24.07 7.45 -4.50
N ALA A 539 23.01 6.73 -4.85
CA ALA A 539 23.11 5.33 -5.23
C ALA A 539 23.89 5.12 -6.52
N ILE A 540 23.67 5.95 -7.56
CA ILE A 540 24.43 5.92 -8.82
C ILE A 540 25.92 6.20 -8.55
N LYS A 541 26.24 7.23 -7.75
CA LYS A 541 27.63 7.55 -7.37
C LYS A 541 28.34 6.38 -6.69
N LEU A 542 27.63 5.61 -5.87
CA LEU A 542 28.21 4.43 -5.23
C LEU A 542 28.32 3.24 -6.20
N ALA A 543 27.34 3.05 -7.09
CA ALA A 543 27.37 2.02 -8.12
C ALA A 543 28.54 2.21 -9.10
N ASP A 544 28.82 3.44 -9.53
CA ASP A 544 29.97 3.79 -10.38
C ASP A 544 31.30 3.37 -9.75
N LYS A 545 31.46 3.64 -8.44
CA LYS A 545 32.67 3.26 -7.69
C LYS A 545 32.81 1.74 -7.56
N MET A 546 31.70 1.01 -7.41
CA MET A 546 31.72 -0.45 -7.23
C MET A 546 31.94 -1.20 -8.54
N ASN A 547 31.45 -0.67 -9.67
CA ASN A 547 31.58 -1.28 -10.98
C ASN A 547 32.80 -0.78 -11.77
N GLY A 548 33.67 0.03 -11.15
CA GLY A 548 34.91 0.52 -11.74
C GLY A 548 34.67 1.26 -13.05
N PHE A 549 33.62 2.10 -13.12
CA PHE A 549 33.17 2.75 -14.35
C PHE A 549 34.35 3.44 -15.06
N LYS A 550 34.84 2.79 -16.12
CA LYS A 550 35.66 3.37 -17.17
C LYS A 550 34.67 4.04 -18.12
N GLY A 551 34.32 5.29 -17.81
CA GLY A 551 33.57 6.15 -18.71
C GLY A 551 34.37 6.42 -19.98
#